data_AF-F0SA68-F1
#
_entry.id   AF-F0SA68-F1
#
_cell.length_a   1.000
_cell.length_b   1.000
_cell.length_c   1.000
_cell.angle_alpha   90.00
_cell.angle_beta   90.00
_cell.angle_gamma   90.00
#
_symmetry.space_group_name_H-M   'P 1'
#
loop_
_entity.id
_entity.type
_entity.pdbx_description
1 polymer ?
#
loop_
_entity_poly.entity_id
_entity_poly.type
_entity_poly.pdbx_seq_one_letter_code
_entity_poly.pdbx_strand_id
1 'polypeptide(L)'
;MLLIAMLFAVSKLFAQEIEMNGVVFDQQTGQRVNRVNINNLRTGIKLFNNTKAEFKINVKPGDKLVAVAEGYYIDTLIYANQTALVFYLKRVAIPLKEVLVKDSVLSAMKRYEELRKQFSSLNRLTNRDLLSFGQSGVGLSIDALWNSFSREGRNAKKLQEVMERDYMNNFIDEKFNKSLVSKYTGLKGDQLELFMINYRPSYYFVYGASDYDLISYVKIAYIRFKKKPYPDEVSNLKPIETP
;
A
#
# COMPACT_ATOMS: atom_id res chain seq x y z
N MET A 1 -47.11 -64.64 -18.50
CA MET A 1 -46.08 -64.41 -17.47
C MET A 1 -44.73 -64.04 -18.10
N LEU A 2 -44.65 -62.98 -18.91
CA LEU A 2 -43.35 -62.50 -19.44
C LEU A 2 -43.13 -60.99 -19.25
N LEU A 3 -44.16 -60.27 -18.77
CA LEU A 3 -44.12 -58.82 -18.56
C LEU A 3 -43.59 -58.45 -17.16
N ILE A 4 -43.58 -59.39 -16.21
CA ILE A 4 -43.17 -59.13 -14.81
C ILE A 4 -41.65 -59.26 -14.62
N ALA A 5 -40.93 -59.89 -15.55
CA ALA A 5 -39.48 -60.09 -15.44
C ALA A 5 -38.62 -58.89 -15.91
N MET A 6 -39.21 -57.93 -16.63
CA MET A 6 -38.47 -56.78 -17.19
C MET A 6 -38.53 -55.52 -16.29
N LEU A 7 -39.24 -55.57 -15.16
CA LEU A 7 -39.40 -54.41 -14.27
C LEU A 7 -38.34 -54.30 -13.17
N PHE A 8 -37.41 -55.25 -13.05
CA PHE A 8 -36.38 -55.27 -11.99
C PHE A 8 -34.97 -54.84 -12.44
N ALA A 9 -34.79 -54.44 -13.71
CA ALA A 9 -33.48 -54.05 -14.24
C ALA A 9 -33.11 -52.57 -14.10
N VAL A 10 -33.83 -51.81 -13.26
CA VAL A 10 -33.47 -50.42 -12.91
C VAL A 10 -33.04 -50.35 -11.45
N SER A 11 -32.07 -51.18 -11.07
CA SER A 11 -31.29 -50.93 -9.86
C SER A 11 -30.48 -49.66 -10.09
N LYS A 12 -30.91 -48.56 -9.47
CA LYS A 12 -30.11 -47.35 -9.37
C LYS A 12 -28.75 -47.74 -8.80
N LEU A 13 -27.70 -47.61 -9.61
CA LEU A 13 -26.31 -47.59 -9.17
C LEU A 13 -26.16 -46.46 -8.15
N PHE A 14 -26.38 -46.75 -6.87
CA PHE A 14 -25.93 -45.88 -5.81
C PHE A 14 -24.41 -45.97 -5.78
N ALA A 15 -23.73 -45.00 -6.40
CA ALA A 15 -22.32 -44.78 -6.14
C ALA A 15 -22.13 -44.69 -4.62
N GLN A 16 -21.41 -45.65 -4.04
CA GLN A 16 -21.22 -45.77 -2.59
C GLN A 16 -20.40 -44.57 -2.09
N GLU A 17 -20.85 -43.93 -1.02
CA GLU A 17 -20.08 -42.89 -0.34
C GLU A 17 -19.00 -43.56 0.51
N ILE A 18 -17.75 -43.12 0.34
CA ILE A 18 -16.60 -43.64 1.09
C ILE A 18 -16.12 -42.54 2.02
N GLU A 19 -15.89 -42.89 3.30
CA GLU A 19 -15.24 -41.97 4.25
C GLU A 19 -13.75 -41.91 3.95
N MET A 20 -13.26 -40.72 3.58
CA MET A 20 -11.87 -40.49 3.24
C MET A 20 -11.19 -39.61 4.29
N ASN A 21 -9.97 -40.00 4.66
CA ASN A 21 -9.10 -39.19 5.49
C ASN A 21 -8.31 -38.20 4.62
N GLY A 22 -8.07 -37.01 5.16
CA GLY A 22 -7.20 -36.04 4.52
C GLY A 22 -6.42 -35.16 5.48
N VAL A 23 -5.47 -34.43 4.92
CA VAL A 23 -4.58 -33.50 5.63
C VAL A 23 -4.35 -32.25 4.80
N VAL A 24 -4.11 -31.13 5.46
CA VAL A 24 -3.86 -29.84 4.81
C VAL A 24 -2.46 -29.33 5.16
N PHE A 25 -1.72 -28.93 4.13
CA PHE A 25 -0.38 -28.37 4.23
C PHE A 25 -0.31 -26.96 3.64
N ASP A 26 0.64 -26.18 4.13
CA ASP A 26 1.11 -24.95 3.51
C ASP A 26 2.02 -25.32 2.35
N GLN A 27 1.73 -24.82 1.14
CA GLN A 27 2.47 -25.16 -0.08
C GLN A 27 3.95 -24.72 -0.01
N GLN A 28 4.26 -23.63 0.71
CA GLN A 28 5.61 -23.08 0.77
C GLN A 28 6.43 -23.70 1.90
N THR A 29 5.86 -23.79 3.10
CA THR A 29 6.61 -24.25 4.28
C THR A 29 6.50 -25.77 4.49
N GLY A 30 5.55 -26.44 3.84
CA GLY A 30 5.23 -27.85 4.07
C GLY A 30 4.63 -28.11 5.46
N GLN A 31 4.35 -27.07 6.24
CA GLN A 31 3.78 -27.21 7.57
C GLN A 31 2.30 -27.57 7.50
N ARG A 32 1.82 -28.31 8.50
CA ARG A 32 0.42 -28.66 8.66
C ARG A 32 -0.41 -27.43 9.03
N VAL A 33 -1.54 -27.23 8.34
CA VAL A 33 -2.41 -26.06 8.54
C VAL A 33 -3.71 -26.51 9.19
N ASN A 34 -3.99 -26.04 10.41
CA ASN A 34 -5.25 -26.29 11.11
C ASN A 34 -6.28 -25.17 10.86
N ARG A 35 -7.52 -25.32 11.36
CA ARG A 35 -8.64 -24.38 11.16
C ARG A 35 -9.02 -24.17 9.69
N VAL A 36 -8.86 -25.20 8.88
CA VAL A 36 -9.25 -25.21 7.47
C VAL A 36 -10.67 -25.74 7.36
N ASN A 37 -11.53 -24.99 6.68
CA ASN A 37 -12.89 -25.40 6.37
C ASN A 37 -12.91 -26.17 5.04
N ILE A 38 -13.32 -27.43 5.08
CA ILE A 38 -13.45 -28.32 3.93
C ILE A 38 -14.92 -28.43 3.55
N ASN A 39 -15.24 -28.01 2.32
CA ASN A 39 -16.60 -27.98 1.79
C ASN A 39 -16.72 -28.98 0.63
N ASN A 40 -17.64 -29.95 0.73
CA ASN A 40 -18.01 -30.76 -0.43
C ASN A 40 -19.11 -30.04 -1.22
N LEU A 41 -18.83 -29.67 -2.48
CA LEU A 41 -19.77 -28.91 -3.31
C LEU A 41 -21.02 -29.70 -3.70
N ARG A 42 -20.96 -31.05 -3.73
CA ARG A 42 -22.13 -31.88 -4.04
C ARG A 42 -23.10 -31.96 -2.87
N THR A 43 -22.60 -32.26 -1.67
CA THR A 43 -23.45 -32.49 -0.48
C THR A 43 -23.73 -31.21 0.30
N GLY A 44 -22.95 -30.15 0.07
CA GLY A 44 -23.00 -28.91 0.85
C GLY A 44 -22.43 -29.04 2.26
N ILE A 45 -21.91 -30.21 2.64
CA ILE A 45 -21.33 -30.46 3.97
C ILE A 45 -20.06 -29.63 4.12
N LYS A 46 -19.96 -28.96 5.27
CA LYS A 46 -18.80 -28.15 5.68
C LYS A 46 -18.27 -28.68 7.00
N LEU A 47 -16.96 -28.86 7.10
CA LEU A 47 -16.31 -29.33 8.32
C LEU A 47 -14.94 -28.69 8.50
N PHE A 48 -14.49 -28.61 9.74
CA PHE A 48 -13.14 -28.14 10.06
C PHE A 48 -12.21 -29.32 10.31
N ASN A 49 -10.94 -29.16 9.93
CA ASN A 49 -9.90 -30.11 10.30
C ASN A 49 -9.50 -29.97 11.78
N ASN A 50 -8.91 -31.03 12.34
CA ASN A 50 -8.53 -31.10 13.75
C ASN A 50 -7.20 -30.36 14.05
N THR A 51 -6.75 -30.42 15.31
CA THR A 51 -5.48 -29.81 15.74
C THR A 51 -4.23 -30.40 15.07
N LYS A 52 -4.31 -31.62 14.54
CA LYS A 52 -3.27 -32.28 13.73
C LYS A 52 -3.39 -31.99 12.23
N ALA A 53 -4.25 -31.05 11.85
CA ALA A 53 -4.59 -30.67 10.47
C ALA A 53 -5.26 -31.77 9.64
N GLU A 54 -5.80 -32.80 10.28
CA GLU A 54 -6.45 -33.95 9.64
C GLU A 54 -7.97 -33.78 9.63
N PHE A 55 -8.63 -34.30 8.59
CA PHE A 55 -10.08 -34.29 8.45
C PHE A 55 -10.60 -35.61 7.89
N LYS A 56 -11.89 -35.86 8.09
CA LYS A 56 -12.61 -37.00 7.54
C LYS A 56 -13.86 -36.52 6.82
N ILE A 57 -14.09 -36.98 5.60
CA ILE A 57 -15.25 -36.56 4.81
C ILE A 57 -15.75 -37.68 3.91
N ASN A 58 -17.07 -37.81 3.79
CA ASN A 58 -17.69 -38.74 2.85
C ASN A 58 -17.66 -38.17 1.42
N VAL A 59 -17.12 -38.95 0.48
CA VAL A 59 -16.96 -38.54 -0.92
C VAL A 59 -17.44 -39.63 -1.88
N LYS A 60 -17.81 -39.17 -3.08
CA LYS A 60 -18.02 -40.01 -4.26
C LYS A 60 -17.05 -39.61 -5.36
N PRO A 61 -16.66 -40.55 -6.25
CA PRO A 61 -15.81 -40.22 -7.40
C PRO A 61 -16.43 -39.08 -8.21
N GLY A 62 -15.66 -38.03 -8.47
CA GLY A 62 -16.11 -36.79 -9.11
C GLY A 62 -16.50 -35.66 -8.16
N ASP A 63 -16.54 -35.88 -6.84
CA ASP A 63 -16.82 -34.83 -5.87
C ASP A 63 -15.73 -33.76 -5.86
N LYS A 64 -16.14 -32.49 -5.79
CA LYS A 64 -15.25 -31.34 -5.65
C LYS A 64 -15.22 -30.90 -4.19
N LEU A 65 -14.05 -30.97 -3.59
CA LEU A 65 -13.79 -30.52 -2.23
C LEU A 65 -13.05 -29.19 -2.27
N VAL A 66 -13.58 -28.19 -1.58
CA VAL A 66 -13.01 -26.85 -1.52
C VAL A 66 -12.46 -26.61 -0.12
N ALA A 67 -11.18 -26.29 -0.03
CA ALA A 67 -10.51 -25.94 1.21
C ALA A 67 -10.41 -24.41 1.32
N VAL A 68 -10.90 -23.88 2.45
CA VAL A 68 -10.91 -22.45 2.75
C VAL A 68 -10.25 -22.23 4.11
N ALA A 69 -9.22 -21.41 4.15
CA ALA A 69 -8.53 -21.02 5.38
C ALA A 69 -8.20 -19.53 5.36
N GLU A 70 -8.19 -18.90 6.53
CA GLU A 70 -7.80 -17.51 6.67
C GLU A 70 -6.34 -17.30 6.26
N GLY A 71 -6.07 -16.31 5.41
CA GLY A 71 -4.71 -16.01 4.92
C GLY A 71 -4.21 -16.95 3.82
N TYR A 72 -5.06 -17.79 3.24
CA TYR A 72 -4.73 -18.70 2.13
C TYR A 72 -5.66 -18.50 0.93
N TYR A 73 -5.16 -18.75 -0.28
CA TYR A 73 -6.00 -18.87 -1.46
C TYR A 73 -6.88 -20.11 -1.35
N ILE A 74 -8.11 -20.00 -1.84
CA ILE A 74 -9.04 -21.13 -1.91
C ILE A 74 -8.46 -22.16 -2.88
N ASP A 75 -8.43 -23.41 -2.45
CA ASP A 75 -7.99 -24.54 -3.29
C ASP A 75 -9.13 -25.55 -3.46
N THR A 76 -9.19 -26.18 -4.63
CA THR A 76 -10.23 -27.15 -4.97
C THR A 76 -9.61 -28.45 -5.46
N LEU A 77 -9.98 -29.54 -4.80
CA LEU A 77 -9.53 -30.88 -5.12
C LEU A 77 -10.70 -31.70 -5.64
N ILE A 78 -10.47 -32.45 -6.73
CA ILE A 78 -11.44 -33.39 -7.28
C ILE A 78 -11.10 -34.78 -6.76
N TYR A 79 -12.07 -35.48 -6.18
CA TYR A 79 -11.89 -36.85 -5.75
C TYR A 79 -11.98 -37.80 -6.94
N ALA A 80 -10.87 -38.49 -7.25
CA ALA A 80 -10.72 -39.43 -8.36
C ALA A 80 -10.20 -40.79 -7.85
N ASN A 81 -10.80 -41.32 -6.79
CA ASN A 81 -10.44 -42.61 -6.16
C ASN A 81 -9.03 -42.67 -5.54
N GLN A 82 -8.43 -41.54 -5.18
CA GLN A 82 -7.19 -41.55 -4.40
C GLN A 82 -7.38 -42.16 -3.00
N THR A 83 -6.30 -42.69 -2.42
CA THR A 83 -6.27 -43.34 -1.10
C THR A 83 -6.22 -42.35 0.07
N ALA A 84 -5.84 -41.10 -0.17
CA ALA A 84 -5.83 -40.02 0.82
C ALA A 84 -6.06 -38.66 0.14
N LEU A 85 -6.71 -37.74 0.86
CA LEU A 85 -6.97 -36.38 0.38
C LEU A 85 -5.89 -35.43 0.93
N VAL A 86 -5.16 -34.74 0.06
CA VAL A 86 -4.11 -33.81 0.49
C VAL A 86 -4.32 -32.46 -0.18
N PHE A 87 -4.43 -31.40 0.63
CA PHE A 87 -4.50 -30.02 0.16
C PHE A 87 -3.17 -29.30 0.39
N TYR A 88 -2.74 -28.51 -0.58
CA TYR A 88 -1.56 -27.66 -0.48
C TYR A 88 -1.99 -26.19 -0.67
N LEU A 89 -2.28 -25.52 0.43
CA LEU A 89 -2.78 -24.16 0.40
C LEU A 89 -1.64 -23.17 0.15
N LYS A 90 -1.83 -22.28 -0.82
CA LYS A 90 -0.93 -21.16 -1.09
C LYS A 90 -1.27 -19.98 -0.19
N ARG A 91 -0.33 -19.52 0.62
CA ARG A 91 -0.51 -18.35 1.49
C ARG A 91 -0.76 -17.09 0.65
N VAL A 92 -1.73 -16.28 1.05
CA VAL A 92 -1.93 -14.92 0.54
C VAL A 92 -0.87 -14.03 1.17
N ALA A 93 0.35 -14.12 0.67
CA ALA A 93 1.40 -13.20 1.07
C ALA A 93 1.13 -11.84 0.42
N ILE A 94 0.65 -10.86 1.20
CA ILE A 94 0.97 -9.46 0.93
C ILE A 94 2.16 -9.15 1.86
N PRO A 95 3.41 -9.44 1.45
CA PRO A 95 4.54 -8.98 2.24
C PRO A 95 4.58 -7.45 2.14
N LEU A 96 4.00 -6.78 3.12
CA LEU A 96 4.30 -5.37 3.34
C LEU A 96 5.77 -5.32 3.76
N LYS A 97 6.57 -4.59 2.99
CA LYS A 97 7.99 -4.38 3.30
C LYS A 97 8.05 -3.72 4.67
N GLU A 98 8.53 -4.45 5.67
CA GLU A 98 8.72 -3.92 7.01
C GLU A 98 9.76 -2.80 6.91
N VAL A 99 9.28 -1.55 6.95
CA VAL A 99 10.16 -0.40 7.11
C VAL A 99 10.45 -0.36 8.60
N LEU A 100 11.55 -0.99 9.00
CA LEU A 100 12.10 -0.83 10.33
C LEU A 100 12.44 0.66 10.46
N VAL A 101 11.53 1.44 11.07
CA VAL A 101 11.72 2.85 11.35
C VAL A 101 12.79 2.92 12.44
N LYS A 102 14.06 2.80 12.04
CA LYS A 102 15.16 3.20 12.91
C LYS A 102 15.01 4.69 13.12
N ASP A 103 14.91 5.07 14.38
CA ASP A 103 14.69 6.40 14.93
C ASP A 103 15.78 7.44 14.58
N SER A 104 16.52 7.24 13.48
CA SER A 104 17.12 8.38 12.80
C SER A 104 16.01 9.01 11.98
N VAL A 105 15.32 10.01 12.54
CA VAL A 105 14.59 10.98 11.74
C VAL A 105 15.60 11.53 10.73
N LEU A 106 15.58 10.97 9.52
CA LEU A 106 16.40 11.47 8.42
C LEU A 106 16.02 12.94 8.28
N SER A 107 17.01 13.83 8.36
CA SER A 107 16.77 15.25 8.07
C SER A 107 16.08 15.38 6.73
N ALA A 108 15.28 16.44 6.56
CA ALA A 108 14.57 16.68 5.30
C ALA A 108 15.50 16.57 4.08
N MET A 109 16.74 17.05 4.23
CA MET A 109 17.80 16.93 3.22
C MET A 109 18.19 15.49 2.91
N LYS A 110 18.49 14.68 3.94
CA LYS A 110 18.93 13.29 3.72
C LYS A 110 17.82 12.44 3.11
N ARG A 111 16.57 12.66 3.52
CA ARG A 111 15.39 12.02 2.90
C ARG A 111 15.26 12.41 1.43
N TYR A 112 15.42 13.69 1.11
CA TYR A 112 15.38 14.18 -0.27
C TYR A 112 16.50 13.57 -1.12
N GLU A 113 17.73 13.49 -0.61
CA GLU A 113 18.85 12.85 -1.31
C GLU A 113 18.61 11.36 -1.58
N GLU A 114 18.06 10.62 -0.62
CA GLU A 114 17.74 9.21 -0.79
C GLU A 114 16.63 9.01 -1.84
N LEU A 115 15.58 9.83 -1.82
CA LEU A 115 14.56 9.84 -2.87
C LEU A 115 15.20 10.14 -4.24
N ARG A 116 16.05 11.17 -4.33
CA ARG A 116 16.74 11.54 -5.58
C ARG A 116 17.61 10.41 -6.11
N LYS A 117 18.28 9.63 -5.23
CA LYS A 117 19.06 8.45 -5.61
C LYS A 117 18.16 7.32 -6.14
N GLN A 118 17.05 7.03 -5.47
CA GLN A 118 16.10 6.01 -5.90
C GLN A 118 15.51 6.30 -7.28
N PHE A 119 15.23 7.58 -7.57
CA PHE A 119 14.67 8.03 -8.83
C PHE A 119 15.72 8.60 -9.80
N SER A 120 17.01 8.27 -9.60
CA SER A 120 18.10 8.79 -10.42
C SER A 120 18.02 8.41 -11.89
N SER A 121 17.36 7.30 -12.22
CA SER A 121 17.08 6.88 -13.60
C SER A 121 16.17 7.88 -14.34
N LEU A 122 15.26 8.55 -13.63
CA LEU A 122 14.35 9.55 -14.18
C LEU A 122 15.07 10.89 -14.47
N ASN A 123 16.20 11.16 -13.81
CA ASN A 123 17.01 12.35 -14.11
C ASN A 123 17.51 12.34 -15.56
N ARG A 124 17.63 11.18 -16.21
CA ARG A 124 18.00 11.07 -17.64
C ARG A 124 16.90 11.60 -18.57
N LEU A 125 15.66 11.67 -18.09
CA LEU A 125 14.50 12.16 -18.82
C LEU A 125 14.28 13.67 -18.60
N THR A 126 14.74 14.20 -17.47
CA THR A 126 14.57 15.62 -17.09
C THR A 126 15.79 16.51 -17.37
N ASN A 127 17.02 15.98 -17.31
CA ASN A 127 18.29 16.75 -17.42
C ASN A 127 19.07 16.55 -18.72
N ARG A 128 18.45 16.14 -19.84
CA ARG A 128 19.16 16.26 -21.12
C ARG A 128 19.18 17.74 -21.49
N ASP A 129 20.36 18.35 -21.45
CA ASP A 129 20.57 19.72 -21.90
C ASP A 129 19.86 19.92 -23.24
N LEU A 130 18.94 20.88 -23.26
CA LEU A 130 18.26 21.31 -24.48
C LEU A 130 19.27 21.76 -25.54
N LEU A 131 20.49 22.10 -25.15
CA LEU A 131 21.60 22.46 -26.01
C LEU A 131 22.60 21.30 -26.09
N SER A 132 22.70 20.66 -27.25
CA SER A 132 23.80 19.74 -27.54
C SER A 132 24.90 20.49 -28.28
N PHE A 133 26.10 20.48 -27.71
CA PHE A 133 27.30 20.99 -28.40
C PHE A 133 27.90 19.86 -29.24
N GLY A 134 27.50 19.78 -30.51
CA GLY A 134 28.14 18.91 -31.51
C GLY A 134 29.28 19.63 -32.23
N GLN A 135 30.14 18.87 -32.93
CA GLN A 135 31.31 19.38 -33.68
C GLN A 135 30.98 20.43 -34.78
N SER A 136 29.72 20.73 -35.06
CA SER A 136 29.30 21.66 -36.12
C SER A 136 28.32 22.76 -35.68
N GLY A 137 28.20 23.05 -34.37
CA GLY A 137 27.44 24.21 -33.87
C GLY A 137 26.42 23.88 -32.78
N VAL A 138 25.74 24.92 -32.28
CA VAL A 138 24.72 24.84 -31.23
C VAL A 138 23.41 24.34 -31.83
N GLY A 139 23.01 23.11 -31.49
CA GLY A 139 21.74 22.51 -31.94
C GLY A 139 20.88 22.06 -30.76
N LEU A 140 19.56 22.17 -30.89
CA LEU A 140 18.64 21.63 -29.88
C LEU A 140 18.66 20.10 -29.90
N SER A 141 18.87 19.46 -28.75
CA SER A 141 18.86 18.01 -28.61
C SER A 141 17.46 17.45 -28.92
N ILE A 142 17.29 16.76 -30.07
CA ILE A 142 15.99 16.16 -30.47
C ILE A 142 15.44 15.22 -29.38
N ASP A 143 16.32 14.47 -28.71
CA ASP A 143 15.95 13.59 -27.59
C ASP A 143 15.45 14.36 -26.34
N ALA A 144 15.96 15.56 -26.08
CA ALA A 144 15.50 16.40 -24.97
C ALA A 144 14.12 17.00 -25.26
N LEU A 145 13.90 17.42 -26.51
CA LEU A 145 12.59 17.88 -26.98
C LEU A 145 11.57 16.72 -26.90
N TRP A 146 11.87 15.54 -27.43
CA TRP A 146 10.99 14.38 -27.38
C TRP A 146 10.59 13.99 -25.95
N ASN A 147 11.55 13.94 -25.02
CA ASN A 147 11.27 13.64 -23.62
C ASN A 147 10.41 14.72 -22.96
N SER A 148 10.60 16.00 -23.28
CA SER A 148 9.76 17.07 -22.71
C SER A 148 8.28 16.98 -23.15
N PHE A 149 8.01 16.43 -24.33
CA PHE A 149 6.64 16.26 -24.85
C PHE A 149 6.04 14.88 -24.56
N SER A 150 6.85 13.86 -24.26
CA SER A 150 6.39 12.51 -23.96
C SER A 150 5.62 12.46 -22.63
N ARG A 151 4.66 11.54 -22.53
CA ARG A 151 3.91 11.32 -21.28
C ARG A 151 4.84 10.96 -20.11
N GLU A 152 5.91 10.23 -20.40
CA GLU A 152 6.90 9.79 -19.42
C GLU A 152 7.73 10.97 -18.88
N GLY A 153 8.22 11.86 -19.74
CA GLY A 153 8.98 13.03 -19.27
C GLY A 153 8.11 14.06 -18.56
N ARG A 154 6.85 14.24 -18.96
CA ARG A 154 5.88 15.04 -18.19
C ARG A 154 5.68 14.49 -16.78
N ASN A 155 5.52 13.17 -16.65
CA ASN A 155 5.39 12.51 -15.35
C ASN A 155 6.66 12.63 -14.51
N ALA A 156 7.84 12.47 -15.13
CA ALA A 156 9.13 12.63 -14.45
C ALA A 156 9.34 14.06 -13.93
N LYS A 157 9.01 15.08 -14.75
CA LYS A 157 9.03 16.49 -14.33
C LYS A 157 8.05 16.73 -13.18
N LYS A 158 6.83 16.19 -13.26
CA LYS A 158 5.85 16.35 -12.19
C LYS A 158 6.32 15.73 -10.88
N LEU A 159 6.95 14.56 -10.97
CA LEU A 159 7.55 13.89 -9.81
C LEU A 159 8.65 14.75 -9.19
N GLN A 160 9.54 15.34 -10.00
CA GLN A 160 10.58 16.25 -9.53
C GLN A 160 9.99 17.46 -8.80
N GLU A 161 8.99 18.13 -9.39
CA GLU A 161 8.28 19.25 -8.75
C GLU A 161 7.69 18.86 -7.39
N VAL A 162 7.08 17.67 -7.30
CA VAL A 162 6.51 17.15 -6.05
C VAL A 162 7.62 16.88 -5.03
N MET A 163 8.73 16.25 -5.43
CA MET A 163 9.86 15.98 -4.54
C MET A 163 10.47 17.26 -3.98
N GLU A 164 10.67 18.28 -4.82
CA GLU A 164 11.21 19.57 -4.41
C GLU A 164 10.26 20.28 -3.43
N ARG A 165 8.96 20.31 -3.75
CA ARG A 165 7.93 20.89 -2.87
C ARG A 165 7.88 20.16 -1.52
N ASP A 166 7.90 18.84 -1.54
CA ASP A 166 7.83 18.03 -0.33
C ASP A 166 9.10 18.20 0.51
N TYR A 167 10.28 18.31 -0.11
CA TYR A 167 11.52 18.69 0.57
C TYR A 167 11.41 20.04 1.27
N MET A 168 10.97 21.08 0.55
CA MET A 168 10.80 22.42 1.12
C MET A 168 9.84 22.41 2.31
N ASN A 169 8.73 21.68 2.20
CA ASN A 169 7.76 21.56 3.29
C ASN A 169 8.35 20.85 4.51
N ASN A 170 8.98 19.70 4.31
CA ASN A 170 9.61 18.94 5.39
C ASN A 170 10.72 19.75 6.07
N PHE A 171 11.50 20.53 5.32
CA PHE A 171 12.54 21.37 5.87
C PHE A 171 11.98 22.47 6.79
N ILE A 172 10.87 23.10 6.37
CA ILE A 172 10.15 24.05 7.23
C ILE A 172 9.63 23.33 8.47
N ASP A 173 9.02 22.16 8.34
CA ASP A 173 8.39 21.46 9.47
C ASP A 173 9.42 20.95 10.48
N GLU A 174 10.64 20.61 10.04
CA GLU A 174 11.76 20.23 10.90
C GLU A 174 12.17 21.41 11.81
N LYS A 175 12.25 22.61 11.25
CA LYS A 175 12.67 23.84 11.94
C LYS A 175 11.52 24.51 12.72
N PHE A 176 10.38 24.69 12.07
CA PHE A 176 9.16 25.31 12.60
C PHE A 176 8.18 24.22 13.07
N ASN A 177 8.55 23.51 14.14
CA ASN A 177 7.74 22.43 14.70
C ASN A 177 6.87 22.88 15.89
N LYS A 178 5.88 22.05 16.25
CA LYS A 178 4.96 22.26 17.38
C LYS A 178 5.70 22.53 18.70
N SER A 179 6.82 21.85 18.94
CA SER A 179 7.59 22.00 20.17
C SER A 179 8.24 23.38 20.28
N LEU A 180 8.90 23.85 19.21
CA LEU A 180 9.49 25.19 19.15
C LEU A 180 8.43 26.26 19.36
N VAL A 181 7.34 26.21 18.59
CA VAL A 181 6.29 27.21 18.65
C VAL A 181 5.64 27.22 20.03
N SER A 182 5.29 26.05 20.57
CA SER A 182 4.68 25.96 21.90
C SER A 182 5.60 26.50 22.99
N LYS A 183 6.92 26.23 22.91
CA LYS A 183 7.92 26.74 23.86
C LYS A 183 7.97 28.27 23.91
N TYR A 184 7.90 28.95 22.77
CA TYR A 184 8.07 30.42 22.70
C TYR A 184 6.76 31.23 22.70
N THR A 185 5.62 30.58 22.48
CA THR A 185 4.30 31.24 22.46
C THR A 185 3.37 30.80 23.60
N GLY A 186 3.62 29.63 24.19
CA GLY A 186 2.72 29.00 25.17
C GLY A 186 1.44 28.43 24.57
N LEU A 187 1.25 28.49 23.24
CA LEU A 187 0.07 27.95 22.57
C LEU A 187 0.00 26.42 22.68
N LYS A 188 -1.23 25.90 22.79
CA LYS A 188 -1.56 24.48 22.91
C LYS A 188 -2.83 24.15 22.14
N GLY A 189 -3.02 22.87 21.79
CA GLY A 189 -4.21 22.37 21.10
C GLY A 189 -4.51 23.14 19.81
N ASP A 190 -5.79 23.42 19.57
CA ASP A 190 -6.29 24.03 18.35
C ASP A 190 -5.67 25.40 18.05
N GLN A 191 -5.36 26.20 19.07
CA GLN A 191 -4.72 27.51 18.87
C GLN A 191 -3.29 27.38 18.33
N LEU A 192 -2.57 26.33 18.73
CA LEU A 192 -1.24 26.06 18.21
C LEU A 192 -1.32 25.64 16.73
N GLU A 193 -2.27 24.79 16.38
CA GLU A 193 -2.45 24.34 15.00
C GLU A 193 -2.87 25.49 14.09
N LEU A 194 -3.83 26.29 14.53
CA LEU A 194 -4.27 27.48 13.80
C LEU A 194 -3.12 28.47 13.59
N PHE A 195 -2.31 28.71 14.62
CA PHE A 195 -1.12 29.56 14.49
C PHE A 195 -0.14 28.99 13.46
N MET A 196 0.16 27.69 13.53
CA MET A 196 1.12 27.06 12.63
C MET A 196 0.67 27.07 11.17
N ILE A 197 -0.64 26.97 10.90
CA ILE A 197 -1.21 27.07 9.56
C ILE A 197 -1.12 28.52 9.05
N ASN A 198 -1.63 29.47 9.84
CA ASN A 198 -1.81 30.86 9.40
C ASN A 198 -0.52 31.68 9.39
N TYR A 199 0.46 31.29 10.21
CA TYR A 199 1.72 32.01 10.38
C TYR A 199 2.93 31.13 10.04
N ARG A 200 2.75 30.22 9.08
CA ARG A 200 3.86 29.39 8.57
C ARG A 200 4.89 30.25 7.82
N PRO A 201 6.19 30.18 8.17
CA PRO A 201 7.22 30.89 7.43
C PRO A 201 7.45 30.29 6.04
N SER A 202 8.01 31.10 5.13
CA SER A 202 8.41 30.62 3.81
C SER A 202 9.70 29.80 3.86
N TYR A 203 9.89 28.90 2.90
CA TYR A 203 11.09 28.08 2.79
C TYR A 203 12.37 28.93 2.77
N TYR A 204 12.41 29.96 1.91
CA TYR A 204 13.60 30.81 1.76
C TYR A 204 13.97 31.55 3.04
N PHE A 205 12.98 31.97 3.83
CA PHE A 205 13.25 32.55 5.15
C PHE A 205 13.87 31.51 6.08
N VAL A 206 13.26 30.33 6.23
CA VAL A 206 13.77 29.28 7.13
C VAL A 206 15.16 28.79 6.71
N TYR A 207 15.43 28.74 5.41
CA TYR A 207 16.73 28.32 4.87
C TYR A 207 17.86 29.28 5.24
N GLY A 208 17.60 30.60 5.22
CA GLY A 208 18.58 31.63 5.56
C GLY A 208 18.59 32.05 7.04
N ALA A 209 17.56 31.68 7.82
CA ALA A 209 17.40 32.10 9.19
C ALA A 209 18.31 31.32 10.15
N SER A 210 18.93 32.04 11.08
CA SER A 210 19.49 31.42 12.28
C SER A 210 18.36 30.97 13.23
N ASP A 211 18.70 30.14 14.22
CA ASP A 211 17.74 29.75 15.26
C ASP A 211 17.17 30.98 16.00
N TYR A 212 17.99 32.02 16.18
CA TYR A 212 17.55 33.28 16.80
C TYR A 212 16.53 34.02 15.92
N ASP A 213 16.78 34.10 14.61
CA ASP A 213 15.88 34.76 13.67
C ASP A 213 14.53 34.05 13.60
N LEU A 214 14.55 32.71 13.63
CA LEU A 214 13.34 31.91 13.65
C LEU A 214 12.54 32.13 14.94
N ILE A 215 13.21 32.19 16.10
CA ILE A 215 12.56 32.51 17.38
C ILE A 215 11.97 33.93 17.37
N SER A 216 12.71 34.89 16.83
CA SER A 216 12.25 36.28 16.68
C SER A 216 11.00 36.35 15.79
N TYR A 217 11.01 35.64 14.66
CA TYR A 217 9.86 35.49 13.79
C TYR A 217 8.65 34.92 14.53
N VAL A 218 8.81 33.82 15.28
CA VAL A 218 7.72 33.20 16.06
C VAL A 218 7.12 34.20 17.05
N LYS A 219 7.94 34.98 17.75
CA LYS A 219 7.46 36.00 18.70
C LYS A 219 6.67 37.12 18.00
N ILE A 220 7.17 37.62 16.88
CA ILE A 220 6.50 38.68 16.10
C ILE A 220 5.18 38.15 15.51
N ALA A 221 5.21 36.95 14.93
CA ALA A 221 4.03 36.27 14.41
C ALA A 221 2.98 36.06 15.50
N TYR A 222 3.39 35.69 16.72
CA TYR A 222 2.49 35.51 17.85
C TYR A 222 1.78 36.81 18.26
N ILE A 223 2.49 37.94 18.24
CA ILE A 223 1.87 39.27 18.46
C ILE A 223 0.81 39.55 17.39
N ARG A 224 1.06 39.18 16.12
CA ARG A 224 0.08 39.33 15.04
C ARG A 224 -1.11 38.39 15.22
N PHE A 225 -0.88 37.14 15.60
CA PHE A 225 -1.92 36.15 15.88
C PHE A 225 -2.86 36.62 16.98
N LYS A 226 -2.35 37.20 18.07
CA LYS A 226 -3.20 37.77 19.13
C LYS A 226 -4.10 38.91 18.64
N LYS A 227 -3.63 39.69 17.65
CA LYS A 227 -4.41 40.80 17.07
C LYS A 227 -5.45 40.31 16.07
N LYS A 228 -5.12 39.29 15.27
CA LYS A 228 -6.00 38.72 14.24
C LYS A 228 -5.75 37.20 14.12
N PRO A 229 -6.44 36.35 14.90
CA PRO A 229 -6.21 34.90 14.88
C PRO A 229 -6.53 34.24 13.53
N TYR A 230 -7.45 34.86 12.77
CA TYR A 230 -7.89 34.43 11.44
C TYR A 230 -7.55 35.53 10.42
N PRO A 231 -6.29 35.58 9.92
CA PRO A 231 -5.89 36.59 8.95
C PRO A 231 -6.65 36.48 7.63
N ASP A 232 -7.03 35.26 7.24
CA ASP A 232 -7.92 34.99 6.11
C ASP A 232 -9.35 34.80 6.61
N GLU A 233 -10.28 35.58 6.08
CA GLU A 233 -11.70 35.37 6.34
C GLU A 233 -12.12 34.04 5.69
N VAL A 234 -12.29 33.01 6.54
CA VAL A 234 -12.83 31.69 6.16
C VAL A 234 -14.19 31.81 5.45
N SER A 235 -14.88 32.95 5.55
CA SER A 235 -16.14 33.24 4.85
C SER A 235 -16.02 33.30 3.32
N ASN A 236 -14.82 33.53 2.77
CA ASN A 236 -14.61 33.67 1.32
C ASN A 236 -14.07 32.39 0.66
N LEU A 237 -13.87 31.32 1.42
CA LEU A 237 -13.43 30.04 0.87
C LEU A 237 -14.63 29.34 0.22
N LYS A 238 -14.67 29.34 -1.11
CA LYS A 238 -15.61 28.51 -1.86
C LYS A 238 -15.33 27.04 -1.53
N PRO A 239 -16.37 26.22 -1.29
CA PRO A 239 -16.21 24.78 -1.14
C PRO A 239 -15.44 24.21 -2.34
N ILE A 240 -14.55 23.25 -2.07
CA ILE A 240 -13.85 22.52 -3.12
C ILE A 240 -14.91 21.73 -3.88
N GLU A 241 -15.18 22.12 -5.14
CA GLU A 241 -16.01 21.32 -6.04
C GLU A 241 -15.30 19.98 -6.24
N THR A 242 -15.95 18.92 -5.79
CA THR A 242 -15.48 17.55 -6.04
C THR A 242 -15.85 17.18 -7.47
N PRO A 243 -14.93 16.56 -8.23
CA PRO A 243 -15.21 16.10 -9.59
C PRO A 243 -16.26 14.99 -9.64
#